data_AF-A0A3N5XLJ8-F1
#
_entry.id   AF-A0A3N5XLJ8-F1
#
_cell.length_a   1.000
_cell.length_b   1.000
_cell.length_c   1.000
_cell.angle_alpha   90.00
_cell.angle_beta   90.00
_cell.angle_gamma   90.00
#
_symmetry.space_group_name_H-M   'P 1'
#
loop_
_entity.id
_entity.type
_entity.pdbx_description
1 polymer ?
#
loop_
_entity_poly.entity_id
_entity_poly.type
_entity_poly.pdbx_seq_one_letter_code
_entity_poly.pdbx_strand_id
1 'polypeptide(L)'
;MEWITSLLDDVPAAAPYRAQLEALAREHAALKAENARLNEEIEMFIRKWDTLDGDAVRTLEYLARVERGHPQEIARANQVNIQIVESYLGFLLQLQYVQTSASDEAHFNIADKGRRYLRERGLWPA
;
A
#
# COMPACT_ATOMS: atom_id res chain seq x y z
N MET A 1 -0.47 -28.96 18.22
CA MET A 1 0.01 -30.35 18.07
C MET A 1 -1.12 -31.36 18.22
N GLU A 2 -2.19 -31.05 18.96
CA GLU A 2 -3.38 -31.91 19.10
C GLU A 2 -3.99 -32.39 17.78
N TRP A 3 -3.95 -31.57 16.73
CA TRP A 3 -4.47 -31.98 15.41
C TRP A 3 -3.67 -33.13 14.77
N ILE A 4 -2.36 -33.25 15.04
CA ILE A 4 -1.54 -34.38 14.56
C ILE A 4 -1.92 -35.64 15.34
N THR A 5 -2.18 -35.50 16.63
CA THR A 5 -2.61 -36.62 17.48
C THR A 5 -3.98 -37.13 17.03
N SER A 6 -4.95 -36.23 16.84
CA SER A 6 -6.28 -36.56 16.29
C SER A 6 -6.19 -37.20 14.89
N LEU A 7 -5.31 -36.67 14.01
CA LEU A 7 -5.11 -37.24 12.67
C LEU A 7 -4.56 -38.68 12.72
N LEU A 8 -3.66 -38.96 13.66
CA LEU A 8 -3.07 -40.28 13.83
C LEU A 8 -4.05 -41.28 14.46
N ASP A 9 -4.97 -40.80 15.29
CA ASP A 9 -6.07 -41.60 15.84
C ASP A 9 -7.09 -41.96 14.73
N ASP A 10 -7.42 -40.99 13.86
CA ASP A 10 -8.35 -41.18 12.73
C ASP A 10 -7.71 -41.97 11.57
N VAL A 11 -6.40 -41.83 11.37
CA VAL A 11 -5.65 -42.48 10.28
C VAL A 11 -4.35 -43.11 10.82
N PRO A 12 -4.43 -44.32 11.42
CA PRO A 12 -3.27 -45.00 11.99
C PRO A 12 -2.16 -45.29 10.96
N ALA A 13 -2.52 -45.43 9.69
CA ALA A 13 -1.57 -45.61 8.58
C ALA A 13 -0.61 -44.41 8.40
N ALA A 14 -0.94 -43.24 8.96
CA ALA A 14 -0.09 -42.06 8.93
C ALA A 14 0.99 -42.06 10.03
N ALA A 15 0.97 -43.01 10.98
CA ALA A 15 1.93 -43.08 12.09
C ALA A 15 3.41 -43.06 11.69
N PRO A 16 3.87 -43.71 10.60
CA PRO A 16 5.26 -43.64 10.16
C PRO A 16 5.69 -42.21 9.76
N TYR A 17 4.75 -41.37 9.34
CA TYR A 17 4.99 -40.00 8.90
C TYR A 17 4.91 -38.97 10.03
N ARG A 18 4.69 -39.40 11.28
CA ARG A 18 4.53 -38.51 12.44
C ARG A 18 5.66 -37.47 12.54
N ALA A 19 6.91 -37.87 12.40
CA ALA A 19 8.05 -36.96 12.48
C ALA A 19 8.02 -35.89 11.37
N GLN A 20 7.55 -36.26 10.17
CA GLN A 20 7.41 -35.34 9.04
C GLN A 20 6.24 -34.38 9.24
N LEU A 21 5.11 -34.87 9.77
CA LEU A 21 3.95 -34.03 10.11
C LEU A 21 4.30 -33.01 11.21
N GLU A 22 5.06 -33.42 12.23
CA GLU A 22 5.52 -32.52 13.27
C GLU A 22 6.54 -31.50 12.75
N ALA A 23 7.42 -31.89 11.81
CA ALA A 23 8.34 -30.97 11.15
C ALA A 23 7.59 -29.93 10.30
N LEU A 24 6.62 -30.37 9.49
CA LEU A 24 5.79 -29.49 8.67
C LEU A 24 4.97 -28.52 9.52
N ALA A 25 4.44 -28.98 10.65
CA ALA A 25 3.71 -28.12 11.58
C ALA A 25 4.59 -27.02 12.19
N ARG A 26 5.85 -27.34 12.51
CA ARG A 26 6.83 -26.34 12.99
C ARG A 26 7.19 -25.34 11.90
N GLU A 27 7.42 -25.80 10.68
CA GLU A 27 7.73 -24.94 9.54
C GLU A 27 6.56 -24.00 9.22
N HIS A 28 5.32 -24.52 9.17
CA HIS A 28 4.13 -23.69 8.97
C HIS A 28 3.96 -22.64 10.09
N ALA A 29 4.23 -23.00 11.35
CA ALA A 29 4.20 -22.05 12.45
C ALA A 29 5.27 -20.95 12.29
N ALA A 30 6.49 -21.31 11.87
CA ALA A 30 7.57 -20.37 11.60
C ALA A 30 7.23 -19.42 10.45
N LEU A 31 6.71 -19.96 9.33
CA LEU A 31 6.28 -19.16 8.18
C LEU A 31 5.12 -18.21 8.52
N LYS A 32 4.19 -18.64 9.39
CA LYS A 32 3.10 -17.78 9.85
C LYS A 32 3.60 -16.64 10.73
N ALA A 33 4.57 -16.91 11.60
CA ALA A 33 5.22 -15.89 12.42
C ALA A 33 6.01 -14.88 11.56
N GLU A 34 6.76 -15.36 10.57
CA GLU A 34 7.48 -14.48 9.65
C GLU A 34 6.53 -13.65 8.79
N ASN A 35 5.41 -14.22 8.31
CA ASN A 35 4.38 -13.44 7.63
C ASN A 35 3.77 -12.36 8.51
N ALA A 36 3.51 -12.65 9.79
CA ALA A 36 3.03 -11.63 10.73
C ALA A 36 4.06 -10.51 10.91
N ARG A 37 5.34 -10.86 11.07
CA ARG A 37 6.45 -9.90 11.17
C ARG A 37 6.57 -9.03 9.92
N LEU A 38 6.51 -9.63 8.73
CA LEU A 38 6.57 -8.90 7.46
C LEU A 38 5.36 -7.98 7.28
N ASN A 39 4.16 -8.41 7.69
CA ASN A 39 2.97 -7.55 7.65
C ASN A 39 3.10 -6.36 8.62
N GLU A 40 3.66 -6.56 9.81
CA GLU A 40 3.97 -5.47 10.74
C GLU A 40 5.02 -4.51 10.17
N GLU A 41 6.08 -5.03 9.54
CA GLU A 41 7.07 -4.20 8.84
C GLU A 41 6.41 -3.37 7.71
N ILE A 42 5.57 -3.99 6.89
CA ILE A 42 4.80 -3.30 5.84
C ILE A 42 3.91 -2.21 6.44
N GLU A 43 3.18 -2.48 7.51
CA GLU A 43 2.36 -1.47 8.19
C GLU A 43 3.20 -0.32 8.74
N MET A 44 4.36 -0.60 9.35
CA MET A 44 5.28 0.45 9.79
C MET A 44 5.82 1.27 8.64
N PHE A 45 6.17 0.64 7.51
CA PHE A 45 6.55 1.37 6.30
C PHE A 45 5.40 2.26 5.84
N ILE A 46 4.18 1.73 5.72
CA ILE A 46 3.00 2.53 5.34
C ILE A 46 2.79 3.71 6.29
N ARG A 47 2.93 3.53 7.61
CA ARG A 47 2.83 4.63 8.60
C ARG A 47 3.94 5.65 8.48
N LYS A 48 5.18 5.22 8.22
CA LYS A 48 6.32 6.13 7.96
C LYS A 48 6.12 6.92 6.67
N TRP A 49 5.37 6.38 5.72
CA TRP A 49 4.98 7.02 4.46
C TRP A 49 3.64 7.77 4.52
N ASP A 50 2.96 7.79 5.68
CA ASP A 50 1.73 8.59 5.87
C ASP A 50 2.02 10.10 5.97
N THR A 51 3.29 10.45 6.22
CA THR A 51 3.85 11.72 5.78
C THR A 51 4.27 11.60 4.32
N LEU A 52 3.38 12.02 3.41
CA LEU A 52 3.73 12.26 2.02
C LEU A 52 5.03 13.06 1.95
N ASP A 53 5.96 12.64 1.09
CA ASP A 53 7.18 13.38 0.85
C ASP A 53 6.88 14.70 0.12
N GLY A 54 7.87 15.59 0.07
CA GLY A 54 7.68 16.94 -0.46
C GLY A 54 7.20 16.95 -1.92
N ASP A 55 7.60 15.95 -2.72
CA ASP A 55 7.17 15.86 -4.12
C ASP A 55 5.74 15.36 -4.27
N ALA A 56 5.33 14.34 -3.51
CA ALA A 56 3.94 13.89 -3.47
C ALA A 56 2.99 14.99 -2.96
N VAL A 57 3.42 15.78 -1.98
CA VAL A 57 2.67 16.97 -1.52
C VAL A 57 2.55 17.99 -2.64
N ARG A 58 3.65 18.32 -3.34
CA ARG A 58 3.64 19.26 -4.47
C ARG A 58 2.68 18.84 -5.59
N THR A 59 2.61 17.55 -5.94
CA THR A 59 1.63 17.09 -6.94
C THR A 59 0.19 17.20 -6.43
N LEU A 60 -0.09 16.97 -5.14
CA LEU A 60 -1.41 17.24 -4.57
C LEU A 60 -1.76 18.74 -4.57
N GLU A 61 -0.82 19.61 -4.21
CA GLU A 61 -1.01 21.07 -4.24
C GLU A 61 -1.29 21.57 -5.66
N TYR A 62 -0.59 21.03 -6.66
CA TYR A 62 -0.86 21.33 -8.06
C TYR A 62 -2.29 20.92 -8.43
N LEU A 63 -2.67 19.67 -8.15
CA LEU A 63 -4.02 19.17 -8.44
C LEU A 63 -5.12 19.92 -7.68
N ALA A 64 -4.83 20.44 -6.50
CA ALA A 64 -5.77 21.27 -5.75
C ALA A 64 -6.04 22.62 -6.44
N ARG A 65 -5.09 23.14 -7.24
CA ARG A 65 -5.25 24.41 -7.98
C ARG A 65 -5.92 24.23 -9.33
N VAL A 66 -5.57 23.17 -10.07
CA VAL A 66 -6.07 22.95 -11.44
C VAL A 66 -7.29 22.04 -11.50
N GLU A 67 -7.62 21.38 -10.39
CA GLU A 67 -8.69 20.37 -10.20
C GLU A 67 -8.55 19.08 -11.03
N ARG A 68 -7.97 19.18 -12.23
CA ARG A 68 -7.65 18.10 -13.16
C ARG A 68 -6.26 18.33 -13.74
N GLY A 69 -5.35 17.36 -13.59
CA GLY A 69 -3.98 17.46 -14.08
C GLY A 69 -3.51 16.22 -14.83
N HIS A 70 -2.79 16.44 -15.92
CA HIS A 70 -2.07 15.37 -16.63
C HIS A 70 -0.65 15.18 -16.05
N PRO A 71 -0.10 13.95 -15.98
CA PRO A 71 1.25 13.70 -15.44
C PRO A 71 2.34 14.58 -16.06
N GLN A 72 2.28 14.83 -17.38
CA GLN A 72 3.24 15.70 -18.08
C GLN A 72 3.17 17.16 -17.62
N GLU A 73 1.97 17.66 -17.31
CA GLU A 73 1.77 19.05 -16.89
C GLU A 73 2.25 19.25 -15.45
N ILE A 74 1.94 18.29 -14.59
CA ILE A 74 2.40 18.23 -13.21
C ILE A 74 3.93 18.18 -13.17
N ALA A 75 4.56 17.33 -14.00
CA ALA A 75 6.02 17.22 -14.09
C ALA A 75 6.67 18.54 -14.50
N ARG A 76 6.10 19.23 -15.51
CA ARG A 76 6.57 20.55 -15.94
C ARG A 76 6.42 21.60 -14.84
N ALA A 77 5.26 21.64 -14.17
CA ALA A 77 4.98 22.62 -13.12
C ALA A 77 5.91 22.45 -11.91
N ASN A 78 6.18 21.20 -11.53
CA ASN A 78 7.03 20.87 -10.39
C ASN A 78 8.52 20.80 -10.74
N GLN A 79 8.88 20.97 -12.02
CA GLN A 79 10.26 20.86 -12.54
C GLN A 79 10.92 19.51 -12.20
N VAL A 80 10.15 18.44 -12.24
CA VAL A 80 10.60 17.07 -11.96
C VAL A 80 10.46 16.19 -13.19
N ASN A 81 11.16 15.06 -13.17
CA ASN A 81 11.06 14.05 -14.20
C ASN A 81 9.65 13.40 -14.20
N ILE A 82 9.12 13.09 -15.40
CA ILE A 82 7.76 12.55 -15.54
C ILE A 82 7.58 11.18 -14.88
N GLN A 83 8.58 10.30 -14.94
CA GLN A 83 8.51 8.97 -14.31
C GLN A 83 8.38 9.09 -12.78
N ILE A 84 8.97 10.13 -12.18
CA ILE A 84 8.82 10.43 -10.75
C ILE A 84 7.37 10.83 -10.45
N VAL A 85 6.77 11.70 -11.27
CA VAL A 85 5.35 12.09 -11.10
C VAL A 85 4.42 10.91 -11.28
N GLU A 86 4.64 10.06 -12.28
CA GLU A 86 3.83 8.85 -12.51
C GLU A 86 3.93 7.89 -11.32
N SER A 87 5.12 7.72 -10.75
CA SER A 87 5.31 6.94 -9.52
C SER A 87 4.53 7.52 -8.35
N TYR A 88 4.58 8.84 -8.14
CA TYR A 88 3.80 9.50 -7.10
C TYR A 88 2.30 9.42 -7.33
N LEU A 89 1.83 9.59 -8.57
CA LEU A 89 0.40 9.46 -8.88
C LEU A 89 -0.09 8.03 -8.65
N GLY A 90 0.71 7.02 -8.98
CA GLY A 90 0.39 5.62 -8.66
C GLY A 90 0.28 5.40 -7.15
N PHE A 91 1.24 5.92 -6.38
CA PHE A 91 1.23 5.85 -4.92
C PHE A 91 0.03 6.61 -4.30
N LEU A 92 -0.21 7.84 -4.74
CA LEU A 92 -1.32 8.68 -4.28
C LEU A 92 -2.68 8.06 -4.65
N LEU A 93 -2.77 7.39 -5.80
CA LEU A 93 -3.98 6.67 -6.23
C LEU A 93 -4.24 5.46 -5.32
N GLN A 94 -3.21 4.66 -5.05
CA GLN A 94 -3.29 3.51 -4.14
C GLN A 94 -3.72 3.92 -2.73
N LEU A 95 -3.21 5.07 -2.25
CA LEU A 95 -3.56 5.62 -0.94
C LEU A 95 -4.83 6.47 -0.94
N GLN A 96 -5.54 6.56 -2.07
CA GLN A 96 -6.80 7.30 -2.25
C GLN A 96 -6.69 8.81 -2.00
N TYR A 97 -5.51 9.39 -2.16
CA TYR A 97 -5.30 10.84 -2.14
C TYR A 97 -5.70 11.50 -3.47
N VAL A 98 -5.58 10.77 -4.59
CA VAL A 98 -6.07 11.17 -5.91
C VAL A 98 -6.95 10.09 -6.51
N GLN A 99 -7.66 10.41 -7.59
CA GLN A 99 -8.46 9.49 -8.39
C GLN A 99 -8.28 9.81 -9.88
N THR A 100 -8.46 8.82 -10.75
CA THR A 100 -8.51 9.05 -12.20
C THR A 100 -9.78 9.85 -12.55
N SER A 101 -9.70 10.66 -13.60
CA SER A 101 -10.86 11.43 -14.06
C SER A 101 -11.87 10.52 -14.74
N ALA A 102 -13.15 10.62 -14.37
CA ALA A 102 -14.21 9.79 -14.94
C ALA A 102 -14.41 9.98 -16.46
N SER A 103 -13.96 11.11 -16.99
CA SER A 103 -14.01 11.44 -18.41
C SER A 103 -12.79 10.99 -19.20
N ASP A 104 -11.67 10.68 -18.52
CA ASP A 104 -10.38 10.41 -19.15
C ASP A 104 -9.38 9.82 -18.15
N GLU A 105 -8.99 8.56 -18.37
CA GLU A 105 -8.05 7.84 -17.51
C GLU A 105 -6.63 8.42 -17.54
N ALA A 106 -6.30 9.27 -18.51
CA ALA A 106 -5.00 9.94 -18.57
C ALA A 106 -4.85 11.10 -17.57
N HIS A 107 -5.95 11.56 -16.95
CA HIS A 107 -5.95 12.68 -16.02
C HIS A 107 -6.31 12.27 -14.60
N PHE A 108 -5.79 13.03 -13.64
CA PHE A 108 -6.00 12.81 -12.21
C PHE A 108 -6.68 14.01 -11.58
N ASN A 109 -7.56 13.72 -10.62
CA ASN A 109 -8.25 14.70 -9.79
C ASN A 109 -7.95 14.40 -8.32
N ILE A 110 -8.02 15.42 -7.46
CA ILE A 110 -7.85 15.22 -6.02
C ILE A 110 -9.09 14.54 -5.40
N ALA A 111 -8.86 13.47 -4.63
CA ALA A 111 -9.90 12.75 -3.92
C ALA A 111 -10.13 13.35 -2.52
N ASP A 112 -11.23 12.98 -1.85
CA ASP A 112 -11.63 13.57 -0.56
C ASP A 112 -10.56 13.45 0.52
N LYS A 113 -9.80 12.35 0.54
CA LYS A 113 -8.67 12.16 1.46
C LYS A 113 -7.55 13.17 1.19
N GLY A 114 -7.22 13.40 -0.09
CA GLY A 114 -6.28 14.45 -0.53
C GLY A 114 -6.71 15.84 -0.11
N ARG A 115 -7.99 16.16 -0.31
CA ARG A 115 -8.55 17.46 0.09
C ARG A 115 -8.42 17.68 1.60
N ARG A 116 -8.76 16.67 2.39
CA ARG A 116 -8.65 16.72 3.85
C ARG A 116 -7.21 16.90 4.31
N TYR A 117 -6.29 16.11 3.74
CA TYR A 117 -4.86 16.17 4.05
C TYR A 117 -4.27 17.57 3.86
N LEU A 118 -4.58 18.22 2.73
CA LEU A 118 -4.09 19.56 2.43
C LEU A 118 -4.73 20.61 3.34
N ARG A 119 -6.02 20.50 3.66
CA ARG A 119 -6.72 21.44 4.56
C ARG A 119 -6.18 21.38 5.99
N GLU A 120 -5.98 20.19 6.53
CA GLU A 120 -5.42 19.98 7.88
C GLU A 120 -4.00 20.58 8.03
N ARG A 121 -3.29 20.75 6.91
CA ARG A 121 -1.94 21.32 6.86
C ARG A 121 -1.88 22.77 6.38
N GLY A 122 -3.03 23.40 6.09
CA GLY A 122 -3.08 24.77 5.57
C GLY A 122 -2.50 24.93 4.16
N LEU A 123 -2.43 23.85 3.38
CA LEU A 123 -1.89 23.82 2.01
C LEU A 123 -2.99 23.85 0.94
N TRP A 124 -4.26 23.85 1.35
CA TRP A 124 -5.37 23.98 0.42
C TRP A 124 -5.41 25.41 -0.16
N PRO A 125 -5.49 25.58 -1.49
CA PRO A 125 -5.56 26.91 -2.09
C PRO A 125 -6.83 27.65 -1.61
N ALA A 126 -6.65 28.92 -1.24
CA ALA A 126 -7.71 29.80 -0.74
C ALA A 126 -8.71 30.19 -1.83
#